data_AF-A0A366CWR7-F1
#
_entry.id   AF-A0A366CWR7-F1
#
_cell.length_a   1.000
_cell.length_b   1.000
_cell.length_c   1.000
_cell.angle_alpha   90.00
_cell.angle_beta   90.00
_cell.angle_gamma   90.00
#
_symmetry.space_group_name_H-M   'P 1'
#
loop_
_entity.id
_entity.type
_entity.pdbx_description
1 polymer ?
#
loop_
_entity_poly.entity_id
_entity_poly.type
_entity_poly.pdbx_seq_one_letter_code
_entity_poly.pdbx_strand_id
1 'polypeptide(L)'
;MVSVRVAACVECGVEFGPAVRHSGRGRCNACYLRLRRACRGSDAPSDGPWEQRGECLKWEPHLWHPDGRASTEAEKAAKAEQERLAKAICQRCPVLEKCGRAAARTRDEFGIRAGYRLDVPAERRALRRVYGEPTAPKVFQAPTPRECTACGTEFEAVKATRCQLCRRDLVSAAAARAEIERLLAAGWGLTRIAAACGSNTTTLAGIRSGQLVRVRRVTERRILGAAAQLEAVSA
;
A
#
# COMPACT_ATOMS: atom_id res chain seq x y z
N MET A 1 31.22 30.20 -35.14
CA MET A 1 31.38 29.90 -33.69
C MET A 1 30.05 30.18 -33.00
N VAL A 2 29.31 29.14 -32.60
CA VAL A 2 28.00 29.30 -31.92
C VAL A 2 28.27 29.37 -30.42
N SER A 3 28.01 30.52 -29.81
CA SER A 3 28.18 30.72 -28.37
C SER A 3 27.00 30.09 -27.63
N VAL A 4 27.23 28.93 -26.98
CA VAL A 4 26.23 28.29 -26.13
C VAL A 4 26.18 29.04 -24.80
N ARG A 5 25.06 29.69 -24.48
CA ARG A 5 24.84 30.30 -23.17
C ARG A 5 24.50 29.21 -22.17
N VAL A 6 25.37 29.00 -21.18
CA VAL A 6 25.11 28.10 -20.05
C VAL A 6 24.11 28.80 -19.12
N ALA A 7 22.98 28.16 -18.83
CA ALA A 7 22.05 28.67 -17.84
C ALA A 7 22.65 28.45 -16.44
N ALA A 8 22.67 29.49 -15.61
CA ALA A 8 23.10 29.43 -14.22
C ALA A 8 21.92 29.77 -13.28
N CYS A 9 21.95 29.21 -12.08
CA CYS A 9 20.96 29.54 -11.05
C CYS A 9 21.13 31.00 -10.61
N VAL A 10 20.05 31.80 -10.66
CA VAL A 10 20.10 33.24 -10.35
C VAL A 10 20.49 33.53 -8.89
N GLU A 11 20.23 32.59 -7.97
CA GLU A 11 20.52 32.78 -6.54
C GLU A 11 21.91 32.30 -6.10
N CYS A 12 22.52 31.35 -6.80
CA CYS A 12 23.79 30.76 -6.35
C CYS A 12 24.88 30.65 -7.41
N GLY A 13 24.62 31.06 -8.65
CA GLY A 13 25.61 31.08 -9.73
C GLY A 13 26.05 29.70 -10.24
N VAL A 14 25.53 28.60 -9.70
CA VAL A 14 25.90 27.25 -10.13
C VAL A 14 25.35 26.99 -11.54
N GLU A 15 26.24 26.63 -12.46
CA GLU A 15 25.93 26.23 -13.82
C GLU A 15 25.17 24.90 -13.84
N PHE A 16 24.10 24.84 -14.62
CA PHE A 16 23.32 23.62 -14.77
C PHE A 16 23.98 22.69 -15.77
N GLY A 17 24.40 21.50 -15.33
CA GLY A 17 24.72 20.40 -16.25
C GLY A 17 23.49 20.01 -17.08
N PRO A 18 23.67 19.39 -18.27
CA PRO A 18 22.61 19.15 -19.26
C PRO A 18 21.44 18.25 -18.80
N ALA A 19 21.53 17.66 -17.60
CA ALA A 19 20.56 16.68 -17.09
C ALA A 19 19.55 17.21 -16.06
N VAL A 20 19.58 18.50 -15.68
CA VAL A 20 18.71 19.02 -14.61
C VAL A 20 17.41 19.59 -15.19
N ARG A 21 16.28 18.90 -14.98
CA ARG A 21 14.95 19.44 -15.33
C ARG A 21 14.64 20.67 -14.48
N HIS A 22 14.40 21.80 -15.14
CA HIS A 22 14.00 23.04 -14.50
C HIS A 22 12.53 22.94 -14.04
N SER A 23 12.24 23.23 -12.77
CA SER A 23 10.92 23.77 -12.42
C SER A 23 10.92 25.21 -12.93
N GLY A 24 9.90 25.63 -13.67
CA GLY A 24 9.88 26.87 -14.47
C GLY A 24 10.01 28.22 -13.74
N ARG A 25 10.79 28.31 -12.64
CA ARG A 25 11.05 29.53 -11.85
C ARG A 25 12.56 29.78 -11.60
N GLY A 26 13.45 29.19 -12.38
CA GLY A 26 14.88 29.56 -12.39
C GLY A 26 15.70 29.19 -11.14
N ARG A 27 15.23 28.27 -10.29
CA ARG A 27 15.95 27.81 -9.09
C ARG A 27 16.38 26.35 -9.21
N CYS A 28 17.61 26.04 -8.82
CA CYS A 28 18.09 24.66 -8.80
C CYS A 28 17.46 23.86 -7.64
N ASN A 29 17.27 22.54 -7.84
CA ASN A 29 16.74 21.63 -6.81
C ASN A 29 17.60 21.66 -5.53
N ALA A 30 18.92 21.86 -5.66
CA ALA A 30 19.83 22.05 -4.53
C ALA A 30 19.55 23.34 -3.73
N CYS A 31 19.20 24.46 -4.38
CA CYS A 31 18.77 25.70 -3.70
C CYS A 31 17.41 25.51 -3.04
N TYR A 32 16.47 24.83 -3.71
CA TYR A 32 15.16 24.52 -3.15
C TYR A 32 15.27 23.66 -1.86
N LEU A 33 16.17 22.68 -1.86
CA LEU A 33 16.45 21.85 -0.69
C LEU A 33 17.25 22.59 0.40
N ARG A 34 18.15 23.51 0.03
CA ARG A 34 18.86 24.38 1.00
C ARG A 34 17.93 25.41 1.64
N LEU A 35 17.00 26.02 0.91
CA LEU A 35 15.98 26.90 1.49
C LEU A 35 15.08 26.15 2.49
N ARG A 36 14.74 24.89 2.21
CA ARG A 36 14.06 24.01 3.18
C ARG A 36 14.92 23.66 4.41
N ARG A 37 16.25 23.60 4.28
CA ARG A 37 17.16 23.42 5.42
C ARG A 37 17.43 24.72 6.17
N ALA A 38 17.45 25.87 5.51
CA ALA A 38 17.63 27.18 6.15
C ALA A 38 16.38 27.63 6.93
N CYS A 39 15.18 27.17 6.55
CA CYS A 39 13.99 27.27 7.40
C CYS A 39 13.94 26.23 8.54
N ARG A 40 14.93 25.33 8.67
CA ARG A 40 15.28 24.77 9.98
C ARG A 40 16.14 25.82 10.69
N GLY A 41 15.50 26.94 11.00
CA GLY A 41 16.09 27.94 11.87
C GLY A 41 16.52 27.24 13.15
N SER A 42 17.82 27.36 13.43
CA SER A 42 18.38 27.66 14.74
C SER A 42 17.68 27.01 15.93
N ASP A 43 18.37 26.06 16.55
CA ASP A 43 18.26 25.71 17.96
C ASP A 43 18.34 26.99 18.82
N ALA A 44 17.21 27.68 18.95
CA ALA A 44 17.00 28.59 20.06
C ALA A 44 17.16 27.77 21.35
N PRO A 45 17.71 28.36 22.43
CA PRO A 45 17.89 27.65 23.69
C PRO A 45 16.56 26.96 24.06
N SER A 46 16.61 25.70 24.49
CA SER A 46 15.41 24.91 24.76
C SER A 46 14.64 25.53 25.93
N ASP A 47 13.74 26.47 25.64
CA ASP A 47 12.74 27.05 26.52
C ASP A 47 11.80 25.95 27.04
N GLY A 48 12.29 25.09 27.92
CA GLY A 48 11.57 24.01 28.58
C GLY A 48 10.78 23.05 27.65
N PRO A 49 10.03 22.11 28.25
CA PRO A 49 9.02 21.35 27.52
C PRO A 49 7.92 22.32 27.02
N TRP A 50 7.70 22.32 25.70
CA TRP A 50 6.73 23.23 25.05
C TRP A 50 5.30 23.00 25.56
N GLU A 51 5.01 21.80 26.05
CA GLU A 51 3.74 21.39 26.64
C GLU A 51 3.33 22.31 27.79
N GLN A 52 4.29 22.83 28.56
CA GLN A 52 4.03 23.73 29.70
C GLN A 52 3.66 25.16 29.27
N ARG A 53 3.82 25.51 27.99
CA ARG A 53 3.46 26.82 27.43
C ARG A 53 2.12 26.82 26.69
N GLY A 54 1.36 25.73 26.79
CA GLY A 54 0.05 25.62 26.15
C GLY A 54 -0.96 26.59 26.75
N GLU A 55 -1.59 27.41 25.91
CA GLU A 55 -2.69 28.29 26.34
C GLU A 55 -3.86 27.47 26.93
N CYS A 56 -3.97 26.20 26.53
CA CYS A 56 -4.95 25.25 27.02
C CYS A 56 -4.84 24.94 28.52
N LEU A 57 -3.67 25.13 29.14
CA LEU A 57 -3.46 24.87 30.57
C LEU A 57 -4.19 25.85 31.49
N LYS A 58 -4.63 27.00 30.95
CA LYS A 58 -5.41 28.01 31.68
C LYS A 58 -6.91 27.72 31.70
N TRP A 59 -7.34 26.61 31.07
CA TRP A 59 -8.73 26.25 30.88
C TRP A 59 -8.99 24.86 31.44
N GLU A 60 -10.25 24.61 31.80
CA GLU A 60 -10.70 23.33 32.31
C GLU A 60 -10.44 22.17 31.32
N PRO A 61 -9.96 20.99 31.78
CA PRO A 61 -9.63 19.87 30.89
C PRO A 61 -10.79 19.40 30.02
N HIS A 62 -12.03 19.41 30.55
CA HIS A 62 -13.21 18.94 29.82
C HIS A 62 -13.46 19.74 28.53
N LEU A 63 -13.01 20.99 28.44
CA LEU A 63 -13.14 21.82 27.24
C LEU A 63 -12.51 21.16 26.01
N TRP A 64 -11.42 20.42 26.20
CA TRP A 64 -10.65 19.75 25.14
C TRP A 64 -11.23 18.39 24.74
N HIS A 65 -12.20 17.89 25.51
CA HIS A 65 -12.84 16.60 25.33
C HIS A 65 -14.36 16.83 25.28
N PRO A 66 -14.89 17.32 24.14
CA PRO A 66 -16.33 17.42 23.95
C PRO A 66 -16.94 16.01 23.92
N ASP A 67 -17.22 15.49 25.11
CA ASP A 67 -17.68 14.13 25.34
C ASP A 67 -19.09 13.89 24.77
N GLY A 68 -19.50 12.62 24.77
CA GLY A 68 -20.90 12.23 24.68
C GLY A 68 -21.54 12.12 23.30
N ARG A 69 -22.53 11.24 23.21
CA ARG A 69 -23.57 11.24 22.17
C ARG A 69 -24.58 12.31 22.58
N ALA A 70 -24.52 13.49 21.94
CA ALA A 70 -25.55 14.49 22.15
C ALA A 70 -26.88 13.97 21.56
N SER A 71 -27.88 13.80 22.42
CA SER A 71 -29.17 13.22 22.05
C SER A 71 -30.20 14.30 21.72
N THR A 72 -30.13 15.43 22.45
CA THR A 72 -31.01 16.58 22.26
C THR A 72 -30.34 17.68 21.43
N GLU A 73 -31.14 18.56 20.83
CA GLU A 73 -30.62 19.71 20.09
C GLU A 73 -29.86 20.69 21.01
N ALA A 74 -30.30 20.85 22.26
CA ALA A 74 -29.60 21.67 23.25
C ALA A 74 -28.20 21.13 23.57
N GLU A 75 -28.07 19.81 23.75
CA GLU A 75 -26.76 19.15 23.95
C GLU A 75 -25.86 19.29 22.73
N LYS A 76 -26.42 19.17 21.50
CA LYS A 76 -25.66 19.36 20.26
C LYS A 76 -25.15 20.81 20.14
N ALA A 77 -25.99 21.79 20.46
CA ALA A 77 -25.62 23.20 20.44
C ALA A 77 -24.53 23.52 21.48
N ALA A 78 -24.67 23.02 22.71
CA ALA A 78 -23.65 23.17 23.76
C ALA A 78 -22.31 22.54 23.33
N LYS A 79 -22.35 21.35 22.72
CA LYS A 79 -21.15 20.68 22.19
C LYS A 79 -20.50 21.48 21.06
N ALA A 80 -21.30 22.03 20.15
CA ALA A 80 -20.80 22.87 19.05
C ALA A 80 -20.14 24.16 19.60
N GLU A 81 -20.73 24.77 20.61
CA GLU A 81 -20.19 25.96 21.27
C GLU A 81 -18.88 25.65 22.02
N GLN A 82 -18.84 24.54 22.76
CA GLN A 82 -17.63 24.06 23.43
C GLN A 82 -16.50 23.82 22.42
N GLU A 83 -16.80 23.14 21.30
CA GLU A 83 -15.84 22.91 20.22
C GLU A 83 -15.36 24.23 19.61
N ARG A 84 -16.27 25.18 19.34
CA ARG A 84 -15.94 26.51 18.81
C ARG A 84 -14.99 27.25 19.74
N LEU A 85 -15.26 27.25 21.05
CA LEU A 85 -14.43 27.89 22.06
C LEU A 85 -13.04 27.24 22.14
N ALA A 86 -12.96 25.91 22.22
CA ALA A 86 -11.70 25.18 22.26
C ALA A 86 -10.84 25.43 21.01
N LYS A 87 -11.46 25.44 19.82
CA LYS A 87 -10.78 25.77 18.56
C LYS A 87 -10.28 27.21 18.54
N ALA A 88 -11.06 28.17 19.03
CA ALA A 88 -10.64 29.57 19.12
C ALA A 88 -9.43 29.76 20.04
N ILE A 89 -9.38 29.06 21.18
CA ILE A 89 -8.22 29.07 22.08
C ILE A 89 -7.00 28.45 21.41
N CYS A 90 -7.17 27.35 20.65
CA CYS A 90 -6.06 26.75 19.90
C CYS A 90 -5.43 27.74 18.93
N GLN A 91 -6.21 28.52 18.19
CA GLN A 91 -5.69 29.44 17.16
C GLN A 91 -4.76 30.54 17.69
N ARG A 92 -4.87 30.88 18.98
CA ARG A 92 -3.98 31.84 19.66
C ARG A 92 -2.88 31.18 20.51
N CYS A 93 -2.81 29.84 20.53
CA CYS A 93 -1.87 29.12 21.37
C CYS A 93 -0.43 29.22 20.83
N PRO A 94 0.56 29.65 21.62
CA PRO A 94 1.94 29.85 21.14
C PRO A 94 2.64 28.54 20.72
N VAL A 95 2.10 27.39 21.11
CA VAL A 95 2.64 26.07 20.79
C VAL A 95 1.76 25.28 19.82
N LEU A 96 0.87 25.96 19.08
CA LEU A 96 -0.05 25.36 18.11
C LEU A 96 0.67 24.39 17.16
N GLU A 97 1.78 24.83 16.54
CA GLU A 97 2.51 24.00 15.58
C GLU A 97 3.15 22.77 16.23
N LYS A 98 3.81 22.93 17.39
CA LYS A 98 4.43 21.81 18.13
C LYS A 98 3.38 20.80 18.59
N CYS A 99 2.24 21.28 19.09
CA CYS A 99 1.08 20.47 19.44
C CYS A 99 0.54 19.68 18.23
N GLY A 100 0.36 20.36 17.09
CA GLY A 100 -0.13 19.73 15.86
C GLY A 100 0.80 18.63 15.35
N ARG A 101 2.12 18.88 15.35
CA ARG A 101 3.13 17.89 14.95
C ARG A 101 3.18 16.71 15.92
N ALA A 102 3.12 16.98 17.22
CA ALA A 102 3.09 15.94 18.24
C ALA A 102 1.86 15.03 18.06
N ALA A 103 0.66 15.61 17.96
CA ALA A 103 -0.58 14.87 17.73
C ALA A 103 -0.58 14.08 16.40
N ALA A 104 0.00 14.65 15.34
CA ALA A 104 0.12 13.96 14.06
C ALA A 104 1.06 12.74 14.16
N ARG A 105 2.16 12.87 14.90
CA ARG A 105 3.18 11.83 15.10
C ARG A 105 2.68 10.69 15.99
N THR A 106 2.07 11.01 17.14
CA THR A 106 1.52 10.02 18.09
C THR A 106 0.24 9.37 17.58
N ARG A 107 -0.37 9.95 16.54
CA ARG A 107 -1.65 9.51 15.97
C ARG A 107 -2.80 9.55 16.98
N ASP A 108 -2.82 10.58 17.82
CA ASP A 108 -3.92 10.83 18.75
C ASP A 108 -5.29 10.72 18.06
N GLU A 109 -6.26 10.11 18.74
CA GLU A 109 -7.58 9.81 18.18
C GLU A 109 -8.73 10.56 18.83
N PHE A 110 -8.50 11.24 19.95
CA PHE A 110 -9.53 11.86 20.77
C PHE A 110 -9.17 13.29 21.17
N GLY A 111 -10.20 14.07 21.48
CA GLY A 111 -10.10 15.44 21.93
C GLY A 111 -9.71 16.43 20.83
N ILE A 112 -9.52 17.69 21.22
CA ILE A 112 -9.14 18.78 20.33
C ILE A 112 -7.64 19.04 20.47
N ARG A 113 -6.91 18.94 19.36
CA ARG A 113 -5.47 19.21 19.27
C ARG A 113 -5.19 20.16 18.12
N ALA A 114 -4.42 21.22 18.39
CA ALA A 114 -4.05 22.23 17.40
C ALA A 114 -5.23 22.77 16.56
N GLY A 115 -6.41 22.90 17.17
CA GLY A 115 -7.64 23.37 16.51
C GLY A 115 -8.38 22.31 15.68
N TYR A 116 -7.98 21.04 15.74
CA TYR A 116 -8.63 19.92 15.08
C TYR A 116 -9.25 18.98 16.09
N ARG A 117 -10.47 18.53 15.81
CA ARG A 117 -11.21 17.57 16.61
C ARG A 117 -10.88 16.14 16.16
N LEU A 118 -10.14 15.40 16.97
CA LEU A 118 -9.50 14.16 16.55
C LEU A 118 -10.43 12.95 16.51
N ASP A 119 -11.56 12.99 17.22
CA ASP A 119 -12.64 11.98 17.10
C ASP A 119 -13.32 12.02 15.73
N VAL A 120 -13.20 13.13 14.98
CA VAL A 120 -13.71 13.25 13.60
C VAL A 120 -12.64 12.80 12.60
N PRO A 121 -12.85 11.69 11.85
CA PRO A 121 -11.83 11.18 10.93
C PRO A 121 -11.40 12.18 9.85
N ALA A 122 -12.31 13.05 9.41
CA ALA A 122 -12.01 14.08 8.41
C ALA A 122 -11.04 15.15 8.94
N GLU A 123 -11.23 15.62 10.18
CA GLU A 123 -10.33 16.58 10.81
C GLU A 123 -9.00 15.96 11.19
N ARG A 124 -8.98 14.71 11.67
CA ARG A 124 -7.73 13.96 11.90
C ARG A 124 -6.89 13.86 10.63
N ARG A 125 -7.53 13.60 9.48
CA ARG A 125 -6.85 13.63 8.16
C ARG A 125 -6.38 15.03 7.77
N ALA A 126 -7.13 16.07 8.11
CA ALA A 126 -6.72 17.46 7.86
C ALA A 126 -5.50 17.84 8.71
N LEU A 127 -5.49 17.54 10.01
CA LEU A 127 -4.34 17.73 10.91
C LEU A 127 -3.10 17.02 10.36
N ARG A 128 -3.23 15.75 9.93
CA ARG A 128 -2.10 14.99 9.36
C ARG A 128 -1.59 15.56 8.04
N ARG A 129 -2.44 16.22 7.23
CA ARG A 129 -2.01 16.89 6.01
C ARG A 129 -1.20 18.16 6.30
N VAL A 130 -1.56 18.88 7.37
CA VAL A 130 -0.91 20.15 7.74
C VAL A 130 0.36 19.92 8.57
N TYR A 131 0.27 19.11 9.62
CA TYR A 131 1.33 18.93 10.61
C TYR A 131 2.02 17.56 10.56
N GLY A 132 1.49 16.61 9.79
CA GLY A 132 2.14 15.32 9.61
C GLY A 132 3.49 15.50 8.94
N GLU A 133 4.47 14.72 9.40
CA GLU A 133 5.70 14.59 8.66
C GLU A 133 5.36 14.05 7.26
N PRO A 134 5.97 14.58 6.19
CA PRO A 134 5.85 13.99 4.88
C PRO A 134 6.23 12.52 5.02
N THR A 135 5.27 11.62 4.82
CA THR A 135 5.60 10.20 4.77
C THR A 135 6.58 10.06 3.63
N ALA A 136 7.74 9.46 3.90
CA ALA A 136 8.67 9.12 2.84
C ALA A 136 7.86 8.40 1.75
N PRO A 137 7.98 8.82 0.47
CA PRO A 137 7.23 8.18 -0.59
C PRO A 137 7.51 6.68 -0.49
N LYS A 138 6.45 5.87 -0.51
CA LYS A 138 6.61 4.42 -0.51
C LYS A 138 7.47 4.09 -1.73
N VAL A 139 8.69 3.61 -1.49
CA VAL A 139 9.57 3.16 -2.57
C VAL A 139 8.97 1.85 -3.06
N PHE A 140 8.23 1.93 -4.16
CA PHE A 140 7.77 0.76 -4.88
C PHE A 140 9.01 0.13 -5.51
N GLN A 141 9.45 -0.99 -4.93
CA GLN A 141 10.49 -1.80 -5.56
C GLN A 141 9.92 -2.32 -6.89
N ALA A 142 10.60 -2.00 -7.98
CA ALA A 142 10.24 -2.53 -9.28
C ALA A 142 10.33 -4.06 -9.25
N PRO A 143 9.37 -4.79 -9.86
CA PRO A 143 9.52 -6.22 -10.08
C PRO A 143 10.81 -6.50 -10.86
N THR A 144 11.57 -7.51 -10.44
CA THR A 144 12.75 -7.98 -11.19
C THR A 144 12.45 -9.33 -11.82
N PRO A 145 12.98 -9.63 -13.02
CA PRO A 145 12.93 -10.98 -13.59
C PRO A 145 13.57 -12.00 -12.63
N ARG A 146 12.91 -13.14 -12.45
CA ARG A 146 13.34 -14.25 -11.59
C ARG A 146 12.91 -15.56 -12.21
N GLU A 147 13.66 -16.62 -11.96
CA GLU A 147 13.27 -17.99 -12.31
C GLU A 147 12.49 -18.65 -11.16
N CYS A 148 11.43 -19.39 -11.50
CA CYS A 148 10.65 -20.11 -10.52
C CYS A 148 11.42 -21.31 -9.98
N THR A 149 11.62 -21.37 -8.67
CA THR A 149 12.33 -22.49 -7.99
C THR A 149 11.63 -23.85 -8.06
N ALA A 150 10.42 -23.92 -8.64
CA ALA A 150 9.62 -25.14 -8.74
C ALA A 150 9.42 -25.62 -10.18
N CYS A 151 9.45 -24.72 -11.17
CA CYS A 151 9.20 -25.08 -12.57
C CYS A 151 10.15 -24.42 -13.58
N GLY A 152 11.13 -23.64 -13.13
CA GLY A 152 12.09 -22.93 -13.98
C GLY A 152 11.52 -21.74 -14.76
N THR A 153 10.19 -21.54 -14.78
CA THR A 153 9.56 -20.45 -15.54
C THR A 153 10.02 -19.08 -15.04
N GLU A 154 10.46 -18.24 -15.97
CA GLU A 154 10.78 -16.83 -15.72
C GLU A 154 9.51 -16.02 -15.41
N PHE A 155 9.59 -15.14 -14.41
CA PHE A 155 8.51 -14.25 -14.00
C PHE A 155 9.05 -13.01 -13.28
N GLU A 156 8.28 -11.93 -13.29
CA GLU A 156 8.64 -10.71 -12.58
C GLU A 156 8.08 -10.71 -11.15
N ALA A 157 8.93 -10.46 -10.16
CA ALA A 157 8.47 -10.30 -8.78
C ALA A 157 9.44 -9.51 -7.90
N VAL A 158 8.88 -8.84 -6.89
CA VAL A 158 9.67 -8.12 -5.88
C VAL A 158 10.38 -9.10 -4.94
N LYS A 159 9.62 -10.05 -4.36
CA LYS A 159 10.14 -11.00 -3.35
C LYS A 159 9.76 -12.47 -3.58
N ALA A 160 8.90 -12.77 -4.55
CA ALA A 160 8.44 -14.14 -4.74
C ALA A 160 9.52 -15.00 -5.43
N THR A 161 9.71 -16.22 -4.92
CA THR A 161 10.63 -17.23 -5.49
C THR A 161 9.92 -18.26 -6.35
N ARG A 162 8.58 -18.25 -6.35
CA ARG A 162 7.73 -19.13 -7.16
C ARG A 162 6.80 -18.29 -8.03
N CYS A 163 6.63 -18.71 -9.28
CA CYS A 163 5.69 -18.09 -10.22
C CYS A 163 4.24 -18.19 -9.69
N GLN A 164 3.33 -17.42 -10.29
CA GLN A 164 1.93 -17.41 -9.88
C GLN A 164 1.26 -18.79 -9.98
N LEU A 165 1.68 -19.61 -10.95
CA LEU A 165 1.11 -20.95 -11.17
C LEU A 165 1.54 -21.91 -10.08
N CYS A 166 2.84 -22.00 -9.79
CA CYS A 166 3.35 -22.86 -8.73
C CYS A 166 2.85 -22.45 -7.35
N ARG A 167 2.66 -21.15 -7.09
CA ARG A 167 2.03 -20.69 -5.83
C ARG A 167 0.56 -21.11 -5.68
N ARG A 168 -0.13 -21.36 -6.80
CA ARG A 168 -1.52 -21.83 -6.83
C ARG A 168 -1.65 -23.35 -7.07
N ASP A 169 -0.51 -24.06 -7.05
CA ASP A 169 -0.42 -25.49 -7.38
C ASP A 169 -1.02 -25.85 -8.76
N LEU A 170 -0.85 -24.94 -9.74
CA LEU A 170 -1.30 -25.14 -11.12
C LEU A 170 -0.13 -25.60 -12.01
N VAL A 171 -0.43 -26.56 -12.88
CA VAL A 171 0.47 -27.13 -13.89
C VAL A 171 -0.18 -27.08 -15.27
N SER A 172 0.62 -27.24 -16.32
CA SER A 172 0.10 -27.37 -17.69
C SER A 172 -0.76 -28.62 -17.80
N ALA A 173 -1.91 -28.53 -18.46
CA ALA A 173 -2.78 -29.69 -18.69
C ALA A 173 -2.27 -30.61 -19.81
N ALA A 174 -1.12 -30.33 -20.43
CA ALA A 174 -0.62 -31.07 -21.58
C ALA A 174 -0.35 -32.55 -21.29
N ALA A 175 0.32 -32.87 -20.17
CA ALA A 175 0.61 -34.26 -19.80
C ALA A 175 -0.69 -35.03 -19.49
N ALA A 176 -1.60 -34.41 -18.75
CA ALA A 176 -2.91 -34.98 -18.47
C ALA A 176 -3.74 -35.20 -19.74
N ARG A 177 -3.67 -34.28 -20.72
CA ARG A 177 -4.35 -34.43 -22.01
C ARG A 177 -3.82 -35.61 -22.81
N ALA A 178 -2.49 -35.71 -22.95
CA ALA A 178 -1.84 -36.80 -23.67
C ALA A 178 -2.22 -38.16 -23.06
N GLU A 179 -2.29 -38.25 -21.74
CA GLU A 179 -2.69 -39.49 -21.06
C GLU A 179 -4.17 -39.83 -21.25
N ILE A 180 -5.07 -38.85 -21.20
CA ILE A 180 -6.50 -39.08 -21.51
C ILE A 180 -6.66 -39.60 -22.94
N GLU A 181 -5.94 -39.02 -23.91
CA GLU A 181 -5.97 -39.45 -25.31
C GLU A 181 -5.43 -40.87 -25.48
N ARG A 182 -4.33 -41.22 -24.79
CA ARG A 182 -3.77 -42.57 -24.79
C ARG A 182 -4.75 -43.60 -24.24
N LEU A 183 -5.41 -43.31 -23.10
CA LEU A 183 -6.40 -44.21 -22.49
C LEU A 183 -7.64 -44.39 -23.39
N LEU A 184 -8.10 -43.31 -24.04
CA LEU A 184 -9.19 -43.39 -25.01
C LEU A 184 -8.82 -44.25 -26.22
N ALA A 185 -7.59 -44.12 -26.74
CA ALA A 185 -7.09 -44.94 -27.83
C ALA A 185 -6.98 -46.43 -27.44
N ALA A 186 -6.76 -46.72 -26.17
CA ALA A 186 -6.81 -48.08 -25.61
C ALA A 186 -8.23 -48.62 -25.36
N GLY A 187 -9.28 -47.88 -25.78
CA GLY A 187 -10.68 -48.31 -25.68
C GLY A 187 -11.38 -47.95 -24.36
N TRP A 188 -10.71 -47.25 -23.44
CA TRP A 188 -11.33 -46.82 -22.19
C TRP A 188 -12.26 -45.62 -22.40
N GLY A 189 -13.53 -45.75 -22.04
CA GLY A 189 -14.47 -44.62 -22.08
C GLY A 189 -14.17 -43.55 -21.02
N LEU A 190 -14.47 -42.28 -21.32
CA LEU A 190 -14.23 -41.13 -20.43
C LEU A 190 -14.83 -41.32 -19.02
N THR A 191 -16.01 -41.95 -18.91
CA THR A 191 -16.64 -42.22 -17.61
C THR A 191 -15.81 -43.16 -16.74
N ARG A 192 -15.20 -44.21 -17.34
CA ARG A 192 -14.31 -45.13 -16.61
C ARG A 192 -13.01 -44.44 -16.21
N ILE A 193 -12.43 -43.63 -17.10
CA ILE A 193 -11.22 -42.85 -16.80
C ILE A 193 -11.49 -41.89 -15.63
N ALA A 194 -12.63 -41.19 -15.65
CA ALA A 194 -13.03 -40.27 -14.59
C ALA A 194 -13.19 -40.97 -13.23
N ALA A 195 -13.84 -42.15 -13.23
CA ALA A 195 -14.00 -42.97 -12.04
C ALA A 195 -12.65 -43.43 -11.48
N ALA A 196 -11.74 -43.94 -12.33
CA ALA A 196 -10.41 -44.37 -11.92
C ALA A 196 -9.62 -43.22 -11.26
N CYS A 197 -9.48 -42.08 -11.94
CA CYS A 197 -8.71 -40.95 -11.39
C CYS A 197 -9.43 -40.13 -10.31
N GLY A 198 -10.66 -40.48 -9.90
CA GLY A 198 -11.44 -39.70 -8.93
C GLY A 198 -11.66 -38.25 -9.38
N SER A 199 -12.00 -38.06 -10.66
CA SER A 199 -12.28 -36.77 -11.29
C SER A 199 -13.69 -36.75 -11.91
N ASN A 200 -14.12 -35.59 -12.37
CA ASN A 200 -15.38 -35.43 -13.10
C ASN A 200 -15.13 -35.60 -14.62
N THR A 201 -16.04 -36.27 -15.32
CA THR A 201 -16.07 -36.36 -16.79
C THR A 201 -16.05 -34.99 -17.47
N THR A 202 -16.71 -33.97 -16.90
CA THR A 202 -16.66 -32.59 -17.40
C THR A 202 -15.24 -32.02 -17.36
N THR A 203 -14.50 -32.28 -16.28
CA THR A 203 -13.11 -31.85 -16.15
C THR A 203 -12.22 -32.54 -17.19
N LEU A 204 -12.38 -33.85 -17.38
CA LEU A 204 -11.62 -34.58 -18.40
C LEU A 204 -11.95 -34.11 -19.81
N ALA A 205 -13.23 -33.87 -20.11
CA ALA A 205 -13.67 -33.32 -21.39
C ALA A 205 -13.06 -31.94 -21.64
N GLY A 206 -13.02 -31.07 -20.62
CA GLY A 206 -12.39 -29.74 -20.71
C GLY A 206 -10.86 -29.80 -20.89
N ILE A 207 -10.17 -30.75 -20.25
CA ILE A 207 -8.72 -30.97 -20.47
C ILE A 207 -8.47 -31.44 -21.91
N ARG A 208 -9.25 -32.43 -22.36
CA ARG A 208 -9.16 -33.01 -23.71
C ARG A 208 -9.44 -31.98 -24.80
N SER A 209 -10.49 -31.18 -24.66
CA SER A 209 -10.88 -30.16 -25.65
C SER A 209 -9.93 -28.96 -25.69
N GLY A 210 -8.99 -28.84 -24.74
CA GLY A 210 -8.10 -27.70 -24.63
C GLY A 210 -8.69 -26.50 -23.87
N GLN A 211 -9.97 -26.56 -23.48
CA GLN A 211 -10.62 -25.51 -22.68
C GLN A 211 -9.93 -25.31 -21.33
N LEU A 212 -9.46 -26.40 -20.70
CA LEU A 212 -8.65 -26.36 -19.48
C LEU A 212 -7.17 -26.46 -19.85
N VAL A 213 -6.51 -25.31 -20.01
CA VAL A 213 -5.07 -25.21 -20.30
C VAL A 213 -4.22 -25.53 -19.07
N ARG A 214 -4.78 -25.36 -17.87
CA ARG A 214 -4.09 -25.58 -16.60
C ARG A 214 -4.98 -26.37 -15.65
N VAL A 215 -4.35 -27.24 -14.86
CA VAL A 215 -5.03 -28.07 -13.85
C VAL A 215 -4.24 -28.02 -12.55
N ARG A 216 -4.87 -28.43 -11.43
CA ARG A 216 -4.11 -28.61 -10.19
C ARG A 216 -3.16 -29.80 -10.34
N ARG A 217 -1.98 -29.72 -9.71
CA ARG A 217 -0.99 -30.82 -9.74
C ARG A 217 -1.53 -32.13 -9.18
N VAL A 218 -2.43 -32.07 -8.20
CA VAL A 218 -3.13 -33.26 -7.69
C VAL A 218 -4.02 -33.91 -8.76
N THR A 219 -4.70 -33.12 -9.58
CA THR A 219 -5.55 -33.61 -10.67
C THR A 219 -4.70 -34.23 -11.79
N GLU A 220 -3.61 -33.56 -12.18
CA GLU A 220 -2.65 -34.12 -13.15
C GLU A 220 -2.11 -35.47 -12.69
N ARG A 221 -1.61 -35.56 -11.45
CA ARG A 221 -1.08 -36.82 -10.89
C ARG A 221 -2.11 -37.94 -10.86
N ARG A 222 -3.35 -37.64 -10.52
CA ARG A 222 -4.44 -38.63 -10.54
C ARG A 222 -4.74 -39.15 -11.94
N ILE A 223 -4.74 -38.27 -12.95
CA ILE A 223 -4.94 -38.65 -14.36
C ILE A 223 -3.78 -39.52 -14.84
N LEU A 224 -2.54 -39.12 -14.56
CA LEU A 224 -1.34 -39.89 -14.91
C LEU A 224 -1.28 -41.27 -14.22
N GLY A 225 -1.86 -41.39 -13.02
CA GLY A 225 -1.97 -42.66 -12.30
C GLY A 225 -3.16 -43.54 -12.69
N ALA A 226 -4.06 -43.07 -13.56
CA ALA A 226 -5.30 -43.78 -13.89
C ALA A 226 -5.05 -45.09 -14.65
N ALA A 227 -3.98 -45.15 -15.46
CA ALA A 227 -3.62 -46.33 -16.25
C ALA A 227 -3.45 -47.58 -15.38
N ALA A 228 -2.62 -47.49 -14.34
CA ALA A 228 -2.35 -48.60 -13.42
C ALA A 228 -3.62 -49.11 -12.72
N GLN A 229 -4.56 -48.21 -12.42
CA GLN A 229 -5.83 -48.57 -11.79
C GLN A 229 -6.78 -49.26 -12.77
N LEU A 230 -6.82 -48.82 -14.03
CA LEU A 230 -7.67 -49.44 -15.06
C LEU A 230 -7.15 -50.82 -15.47
N GLU A 231 -5.83 -50.97 -15.58
CA GLU A 231 -5.17 -52.26 -15.86
C GLU A 231 -5.43 -53.28 -14.75
N ALA A 232 -5.38 -52.85 -13.48
CA ALA A 232 -5.65 -53.71 -12.33
C ALA A 232 -7.11 -54.23 -12.24
N VAL A 233 -8.07 -53.55 -12.88
CA VAL A 233 -9.48 -53.97 -12.91
C VAL A 233 -9.77 -54.90 -14.09
N SER A 234 -8.89 -54.95 -15.09
CA SER A 234 -9.02 -55.81 -16.28
C SER A 234 -8.30 -57.14 -16.16
N ALA A 235 -7.42 -57.31 -15.18
CA ALA A 235 -6.74 -58.56 -14.83
C ALA A 235 -7.60 -59.41 -13.90
#